data_AF-A0A9D5JRD8-F1
#
_entry.id   AF-A0A9D5JRD8-F1
#
_cell.length_a   1.000
_cell.length_b   1.000
_cell.length_c   1.000
_cell.angle_alpha   90.00
_cell.angle_beta   90.00
_cell.angle_gamma   90.00
#
_symmetry.space_group_name_H-M   'P 1'
#
loop_
_entity.id
_entity.type
_entity.pdbx_description
1 polymer ?
#
loop_
_entity_poly.entity_id
_entity_poly.type
_entity_poly.pdbx_seq_one_letter_code
_entity_poly.pdbx_strand_id
1 'polypeptide(L)'
;MLRTLLPILFLAFIHLGFAGMVSAANLSQTLSGRILLQVEENGEAWYVYPDDQNRYFLGRPADAFNIMRSLGLGIAHNELVGYQNGYFPSRLAGQILLDVEQNGEAYYINPIDMNDYYLGRPADAFNVMRELGLGISNADLGTLQTEGALPETTSTPTVEVSPEVTLSTGVVDTNQSKCYGTSSQMSCPSSGQSYYGQDAQYAGAQPSYTENGDGTVTDNVTGLMWIQDPGEKVNYYTGIAQANGYTFAGYSDWRVPTIKELYSLMDFTGTDPSGDERGAVPFLNDDVFVFEYGD
;
A
#
# COMPACT_ATOMS: atom_id res chain seq x y z
N MET A 1 15.48 68.80 47.80
CA MET A 1 14.01 68.74 47.72
C MET A 1 13.62 68.64 46.26
N LEU A 2 12.73 67.70 45.94
CA LEU A 2 12.24 67.32 44.60
C LEU A 2 11.57 68.49 43.85
N ARG A 3 11.76 68.60 42.51
CA ARG A 3 10.80 69.15 41.51
C ARG A 3 11.31 69.08 40.04
N THR A 4 10.64 68.21 39.25
CA THR A 4 10.09 68.36 37.86
C THR A 4 10.86 68.90 36.63
N LEU A 5 10.58 68.20 35.50
CA LEU A 5 10.40 68.60 34.07
C LEU A 5 11.56 68.45 33.04
N LEU A 6 11.25 67.67 31.97
CA LEU A 6 11.96 67.44 30.69
C LEU A 6 12.09 68.75 29.87
N PRO A 7 13.11 68.95 28.99
CA PRO A 7 13.06 68.38 27.62
C PRO A 7 14.42 68.14 26.86
N ILE A 8 14.35 67.22 25.89
CA ILE A 8 14.95 67.19 24.53
C ILE A 8 16.42 67.66 24.34
N LEU A 9 17.31 66.74 23.91
CA LEU A 9 18.41 67.07 23.00
C LEU A 9 18.56 65.97 21.92
N PHE A 10 18.46 66.40 20.66
CA PHE A 10 18.72 65.66 19.43
C PHE A 10 20.20 65.26 19.32
N LEU A 11 20.49 64.01 18.99
CA LEU A 11 21.72 63.63 18.28
C LEU A 11 21.44 62.44 17.36
N ALA A 12 21.77 62.66 16.09
CA ALA A 12 21.46 61.84 14.94
C ALA A 12 22.48 60.70 14.75
N PHE A 13 21.97 59.56 14.27
CA PHE A 13 22.60 58.51 13.44
C PHE A 13 23.90 57.84 13.93
N ILE A 14 23.81 56.55 14.28
CA ILE A 14 24.33 55.44 13.44
C ILE A 14 23.27 54.32 13.46
N HIS A 15 22.67 54.04 12.31
CA HIS A 15 21.93 52.81 12.07
C HIS A 15 22.94 51.65 12.05
N LEU A 16 22.98 50.84 13.09
CA LEU A 16 23.25 49.42 12.92
C LEU A 16 21.92 48.71 13.14
N GLY A 17 21.19 48.55 12.04
CA GLY A 17 20.08 47.61 12.00
C GLY A 17 20.64 46.22 12.19
N PHE A 18 20.62 45.72 13.42
CA PHE A 18 20.50 44.28 13.62
C PHE A 18 19.01 43.95 13.47
N ALA A 19 18.56 44.00 12.21
CA ALA A 19 17.43 43.17 11.81
C ALA A 19 17.92 41.74 11.99
N GLY A 20 17.63 41.15 13.15
CA GLY A 20 17.66 39.70 13.27
C GLY A 20 16.71 39.18 12.22
N MET A 21 17.27 38.71 11.10
CA MET A 21 16.57 37.82 10.18
C MET A 21 16.21 36.58 10.99
N VAL A 22 15.03 36.59 11.61
CA VAL A 22 14.33 35.33 11.85
C VAL A 22 13.94 34.88 10.46
N SER A 23 14.77 34.01 9.88
CA SER A 23 14.44 33.32 8.64
C SER A 23 13.08 32.67 8.86
N ALA A 24 12.12 32.92 7.98
CA ALA A 24 10.96 32.06 7.87
C ALA A 24 11.51 30.63 7.73
N ALA A 25 11.19 29.74 8.67
CA ALA A 25 11.52 28.34 8.50
C ALA A 25 10.84 27.88 7.20
N ASN A 26 11.60 27.26 6.31
CA ASN A 26 11.01 26.73 5.08
C ASN A 26 9.94 25.70 5.49
N LEU A 27 8.74 25.78 4.92
CA LEU A 27 7.63 24.91 5.27
C LEU A 27 8.04 23.44 5.12
N SER A 28 8.81 23.10 4.09
CA SER A 28 9.35 21.76 3.84
C SER A 28 10.23 21.25 4.99
N GLN A 29 11.03 22.13 5.61
CA GLN A 29 11.86 21.80 6.77
C GLN A 29 11.02 21.59 8.03
N THR A 30 9.96 22.39 8.21
CA THR A 30 9.06 22.27 9.37
C THR A 30 8.24 20.98 9.30
N LEU A 31 7.88 20.57 8.09
CA LEU A 31 7.10 19.37 7.83
C LEU A 31 7.96 18.13 7.57
N SER A 32 9.29 18.27 7.60
CA SER A 32 10.24 17.18 7.39
C SER A 32 9.89 15.96 8.22
N GLY A 33 9.72 14.82 7.56
CA GLY A 33 9.39 13.56 8.21
C GLY A 33 7.96 13.41 8.67
N ARG A 34 7.05 14.34 8.33
CA ARG A 34 5.64 14.28 8.74
C ARG A 34 4.79 13.59 7.69
N ILE A 35 3.78 12.86 8.16
CA ILE A 35 2.62 12.48 7.36
C ILE A 35 1.62 13.65 7.41
N LEU A 36 1.12 14.04 6.24
CA LEU A 36 0.20 15.15 6.05
C LEU A 36 -1.13 14.62 5.50
N LEU A 37 -2.23 15.23 5.92
CA LEU A 37 -3.57 14.97 5.40
C LEU A 37 -4.09 16.24 4.74
N GLN A 38 -4.42 16.16 3.46
CA GLN A 38 -5.00 17.27 2.73
C GLN A 38 -6.46 17.49 3.17
N VAL A 39 -6.77 18.62 3.81
CA VAL A 39 -8.08 18.83 4.47
C VAL A 39 -9.13 19.54 3.60
N GLU A 40 -8.74 20.05 2.43
CA GLU A 40 -9.62 20.83 1.55
C GLU A 40 -10.08 20.05 0.30
N GLU A 41 -9.78 18.75 0.23
CA GLU A 41 -10.13 17.87 -0.88
C GLU A 41 -10.53 16.46 -0.36
N ASN A 42 -10.03 15.38 -0.98
CA ASN A 42 -10.45 14.00 -0.71
C ASN A 42 -9.81 13.37 0.55
N GLY A 43 -9.14 14.15 1.40
CA GLY A 43 -8.42 13.61 2.56
C GLY A 43 -7.15 12.85 2.18
N GLU A 44 -6.51 13.22 1.07
CA GLU A 44 -5.33 12.53 0.56
C GLU A 44 -4.15 12.60 1.55
N ALA A 45 -3.44 11.47 1.68
CA ALA A 45 -2.28 11.36 2.53
C ALA A 45 -0.98 11.61 1.75
N TRP A 46 -0.08 12.37 2.37
CA TRP A 46 1.23 12.71 1.84
C TRP A 46 2.30 12.48 2.90
N TYR A 47 3.53 12.19 2.48
CA TYR A 47 4.68 12.03 3.35
C TYR A 47 5.78 12.99 2.90
N VAL A 48 6.36 13.76 3.82
CA VAL A 48 7.52 14.62 3.52
C VAL A 48 8.78 13.89 3.92
N TYR A 49 9.60 13.48 2.96
CA TYR A 49 10.78 12.69 3.25
C TYR A 49 11.88 13.55 3.90
N PRO A 50 12.50 13.14 5.02
CA PRO A 50 13.44 13.98 5.74
C PRO A 50 14.68 14.40 4.95
N ASP A 51 15.17 13.55 4.04
CA ASP A 51 16.48 13.77 3.41
C ASP A 51 16.40 14.79 2.25
N ASP A 52 15.30 14.82 1.51
CA ASP A 52 15.10 15.73 0.37
C ASP A 52 14.01 16.80 0.59
N GLN A 53 13.19 16.64 1.63
CA GLN A 53 12.07 17.51 2.00
C GLN A 53 10.98 17.62 0.91
N ASN A 54 10.96 16.67 -0.03
CA ASN A 54 9.93 16.56 -1.05
C ASN A 54 8.69 15.88 -0.46
N ARG A 55 7.52 16.20 -1.02
CA ARG A 55 6.27 15.50 -0.71
C ARG A 55 6.08 14.30 -1.62
N TYR A 56 5.69 13.19 -1.01
CA TYR A 56 5.40 11.91 -1.66
C TYR A 56 3.95 11.51 -1.38
N PHE A 57 3.26 11.06 -2.42
CA PHE A 57 1.86 10.68 -2.30
C PHE A 57 1.75 9.31 -1.61
N LEU A 58 0.94 9.22 -0.55
CA LEU A 58 0.75 7.99 0.26
C LEU A 58 -0.67 7.40 0.08
N GLY A 59 -1.51 8.02 -0.77
CA GLY A 59 -2.93 7.71 -0.85
C GLY A 59 -3.29 6.37 -1.50
N ARG A 60 -2.43 5.79 -2.35
CA ARG A 60 -2.66 4.46 -2.96
C ARG A 60 -1.63 3.44 -2.46
N PRO A 61 -2.01 2.15 -2.37
CA PRO A 61 -1.08 1.10 -1.93
C PRO A 61 0.23 1.03 -2.73
N ALA A 62 0.18 1.25 -4.05
CA ALA A 62 1.36 1.22 -4.91
C ALA A 62 2.36 2.36 -4.61
N ASP A 63 1.87 3.56 -4.29
CA ASP A 63 2.75 4.69 -3.97
C ASP A 63 3.38 4.51 -2.60
N ALA A 64 2.59 4.07 -1.62
CA ALA A 64 3.10 3.73 -0.28
C ALA A 64 4.19 2.65 -0.35
N PHE A 65 3.99 1.63 -1.20
CA PHE A 65 5.01 0.62 -1.46
C PHE A 65 6.28 1.21 -2.08
N ASN A 66 6.16 2.09 -3.08
CA ASN A 66 7.31 2.72 -3.71
C ASN A 66 8.11 3.59 -2.72
N ILE A 67 7.41 4.32 -1.83
CA ILE A 67 8.03 5.09 -0.74
C ILE A 67 8.79 4.15 0.19
N MET A 68 8.16 3.10 0.71
CA MET A 68 8.81 2.13 1.60
C MET A 68 10.05 1.53 0.94
N ARG A 69 9.94 1.10 -0.32
CA ARG A 69 11.04 0.47 -1.07
C ARG A 69 12.20 1.42 -1.35
N SER A 70 11.92 2.68 -1.71
CA SER A 70 12.93 3.60 -2.26
C SER A 70 13.51 4.52 -1.20
N LEU A 71 12.72 4.87 -0.18
CA LEU A 71 13.06 5.84 0.86
C LEU A 71 13.19 5.19 2.25
N GLY A 72 12.71 3.95 2.41
CA GLY A 72 12.80 3.22 3.66
C GLY A 72 14.25 2.84 3.99
N LEU A 73 14.59 2.93 5.27
CA LEU A 73 15.89 2.54 5.80
C LEU A 73 15.81 1.10 6.33
N GLY A 74 16.63 0.20 5.77
CA GLY A 74 16.77 -1.14 6.31
C GLY A 74 17.40 -1.11 7.71
N ILE A 75 16.85 -1.89 8.64
CA ILE A 75 17.36 -2.04 10.00
C ILE A 75 17.36 -3.53 10.40
N ALA A 76 18.39 -3.95 11.13
CA ALA A 76 18.46 -5.30 11.70
C ALA A 76 17.42 -5.46 12.82
N HIS A 77 16.84 -6.65 12.95
CA HIS A 77 15.73 -6.88 13.88
C HIS A 77 16.14 -6.56 15.33
N ASN A 78 17.34 -6.98 15.71
CA ASN A 78 17.87 -6.75 17.06
C ASN A 78 18.09 -5.26 17.38
N GLU A 79 18.43 -4.44 16.37
CA GLU A 79 18.64 -3.01 16.51
C GLU A 79 17.31 -2.29 16.67
N LEU A 80 16.30 -2.67 15.87
CA LEU A 80 14.93 -2.16 15.98
C LEU A 80 14.35 -2.43 17.37
N VAL A 81 14.40 -3.69 17.82
CA VAL A 81 13.95 -4.07 19.17
C VAL A 81 14.75 -3.36 20.26
N GLY A 82 16.03 -3.12 20.03
CA GLY A 82 16.87 -2.31 20.91
C GLY A 82 16.33 -0.90 21.10
N TYR A 83 15.92 -0.23 20.01
CA TYR A 83 15.33 1.11 20.07
C TYR A 83 13.92 1.11 20.67
N GLN A 84 13.09 0.12 20.34
CA GLN A 84 11.73 -0.02 20.91
C GLN A 84 11.74 -0.18 22.44
N ASN A 85 12.77 -0.84 22.99
CA ASN A 85 12.95 -0.97 24.44
C ASN A 85 13.64 0.23 25.11
N GLY A 86 14.06 1.22 24.31
CA GLY A 86 14.80 2.38 24.76
C GLY A 86 14.28 3.66 24.14
N TYR A 87 15.08 4.27 23.27
CA TYR A 87 14.70 5.45 22.53
C TYR A 87 15.28 5.37 21.11
N PHE A 88 14.51 5.84 20.12
CA PHE A 88 15.02 6.03 18.78
C PHE A 88 15.96 7.25 18.74
N PRO A 89 17.12 7.17 18.07
CA PRO A 89 18.00 8.32 17.89
C PRO A 89 17.36 9.36 16.96
N SER A 90 17.62 10.65 17.21
CA SER A 90 17.03 11.76 16.46
C SER A 90 17.28 11.73 14.94
N ARG A 91 18.35 11.05 14.49
CA ARG A 91 18.62 10.83 13.06
C ARG A 91 17.53 10.01 12.34
N LEU A 92 16.72 9.25 13.10
CA LEU A 92 15.63 8.45 12.57
C LEU A 92 14.29 9.17 12.63
N ALA A 93 14.24 10.40 13.15
CA ALA A 93 13.01 11.17 13.26
C ALA A 93 12.35 11.34 11.88
N GLY A 94 11.12 10.84 11.75
CA GLY A 94 10.35 10.90 10.51
C GLY A 94 10.76 9.91 9.43
N GLN A 95 11.73 9.03 9.69
CA GLN A 95 12.13 7.98 8.76
C GLN A 95 11.14 6.81 8.80
N ILE A 96 11.06 6.08 7.70
CA ILE A 96 10.41 4.76 7.64
C ILE A 96 11.50 3.70 7.73
N LEU A 97 11.42 2.83 8.72
CA LEU A 97 12.34 1.71 8.91
C LEU A 97 11.72 0.43 8.38
N LEU A 98 12.54 -0.41 7.73
CA LEU A 98 12.17 -1.74 7.28
C LEU A 98 12.98 -2.77 8.05
N ASP A 99 12.32 -3.65 8.78
CA ASP A 99 12.98 -4.80 9.41
C ASP A 99 13.36 -5.82 8.33
N VAL A 100 14.64 -5.83 7.96
CA VAL A 100 15.17 -6.66 6.86
C VAL A 100 15.50 -8.09 7.27
N GLU A 101 15.47 -8.40 8.56
CA GLU A 101 15.83 -9.73 9.10
C GLU A 101 14.61 -10.56 9.50
N GLN A 102 13.42 -9.94 9.55
CA GLN A 102 12.15 -10.61 9.73
C GLN A 102 11.32 -10.61 8.43
N ASN A 103 10.05 -10.19 8.49
CA ASN A 103 9.09 -10.26 7.41
C ASN A 103 9.03 -8.96 6.59
N GLY A 104 10.06 -8.10 6.61
CA GLY A 104 10.00 -6.81 5.90
C GLY A 104 9.02 -5.80 6.55
N GLU A 105 8.81 -5.92 7.86
CA GLU A 105 7.88 -5.07 8.61
C GLU A 105 8.30 -3.61 8.55
N ALA A 106 7.34 -2.73 8.26
CA ALA A 106 7.59 -1.30 8.12
C ALA A 106 7.13 -0.53 9.36
N TYR A 107 7.97 0.41 9.80
CA TYR A 107 7.71 1.24 10.97
C TYR A 107 7.99 2.71 10.65
N TYR A 108 7.02 3.58 10.87
CA TYR A 108 7.21 5.03 10.81
C TYR A 108 7.66 5.56 12.17
N ILE A 109 8.78 6.26 12.21
CA ILE A 109 9.27 6.90 13.44
C ILE A 109 8.72 8.31 13.49
N ASN A 110 7.78 8.58 14.40
CA ASN A 110 7.17 9.89 14.48
C ASN A 110 8.20 10.93 14.98
N PRO A 111 8.46 12.02 14.24
CA PRO A 111 9.49 12.99 14.61
C PRO A 111 9.13 13.83 15.84
N ILE A 112 7.90 13.73 16.35
CA ILE A 112 7.43 14.50 17.51
C ILE A 112 7.65 13.76 18.82
N ASP A 113 7.21 12.51 18.90
CA ASP A 113 7.29 11.69 20.11
C ASP A 113 8.44 10.67 20.08
N MET A 114 9.09 10.48 18.92
CA MET A 114 10.16 9.52 18.69
C MET A 114 9.78 8.06 18.92
N ASN A 115 8.48 7.73 18.86
CA ASN A 115 7.99 6.36 18.88
C ASN A 115 7.87 5.81 17.46
N ASP A 116 7.95 4.49 17.34
CA ASP A 116 7.65 3.77 16.12
C ASP A 116 6.16 3.44 16.01
N TYR A 117 5.68 3.45 14.78
CA TYR A 117 4.31 3.13 14.44
C TYR A 117 4.29 2.14 13.30
N TYR A 118 3.69 0.99 13.54
CA TYR A 118 3.65 -0.09 12.57
C TYR A 118 2.81 0.28 11.34
N LEU A 119 3.36 0.01 10.15
CA LEU A 119 2.75 0.27 8.84
C LEU A 119 2.45 -1.01 8.05
N GLY A 120 2.77 -2.19 8.58
CA GLY A 120 2.75 -3.42 7.80
C GLY A 120 1.36 -3.93 7.41
N ARG A 121 0.28 -3.56 8.12
CA ARG A 121 -1.10 -3.87 7.71
C ARG A 121 -1.83 -2.60 7.27
N PRO A 122 -2.75 -2.69 6.28
CA PRO A 122 -3.53 -1.53 5.81
C PRO A 122 -4.26 -0.78 6.92
N ALA A 123 -4.82 -1.50 7.89
CA ALA A 123 -5.55 -0.89 9.01
C ALA A 123 -4.62 -0.10 9.95
N ASP A 124 -3.39 -0.57 10.19
CA ASP A 124 -2.44 0.14 11.04
C ASP A 124 -1.94 1.40 10.35
N ALA A 125 -1.54 1.28 9.07
CA ALA A 125 -1.14 2.43 8.26
C ALA A 125 -2.25 3.49 8.19
N PHE A 126 -3.51 3.07 8.05
CA PHE A 126 -4.66 3.98 8.11
C PHE A 126 -4.80 4.67 9.46
N ASN A 127 -4.65 3.95 10.57
CA ASN A 127 -4.69 4.56 11.92
C ASN A 127 -3.56 5.57 12.11
N VAL A 128 -2.34 5.26 11.66
CA VAL A 128 -1.19 6.18 11.69
C VAL A 128 -1.49 7.45 10.91
N MET A 129 -1.99 7.33 9.67
CA MET A 129 -2.39 8.49 8.87
C MET A 129 -3.46 9.32 9.58
N ARG A 130 -4.50 8.68 10.13
CA ARG A 130 -5.61 9.36 10.80
C ARG A 130 -5.20 10.06 12.09
N GLU A 131 -4.35 9.44 12.90
CA GLU A 131 -4.04 9.89 14.27
C GLU A 131 -2.83 10.82 14.32
N LEU A 132 -1.83 10.59 13.47
CA LEU A 132 -0.58 11.36 13.46
C LEU A 132 -0.49 12.32 12.28
N GLY A 133 -1.36 12.16 11.28
CA GLY A 133 -1.41 13.00 10.10
C GLY A 133 -1.71 14.45 10.45
N LEU A 134 -0.84 15.35 9.98
CA LEU A 134 -1.03 16.78 10.15
C LEU A 134 -1.90 17.33 9.02
N GLY A 135 -3.02 17.97 9.36
CA GLY A 135 -3.84 18.66 8.37
C GLY A 135 -3.05 19.75 7.63
N ILE A 136 -3.14 19.77 6.30
CA ILE A 136 -2.50 20.78 5.45
C ILE A 136 -3.47 21.32 4.39
N SER A 137 -3.39 22.63 4.13
CA SER A 137 -4.17 23.31 3.09
C SER A 137 -3.62 22.99 1.69
N ASN A 138 -4.44 23.15 0.66
CA ASN A 138 -4.00 22.96 -0.74
C ASN A 138 -2.91 23.97 -1.13
N ALA A 139 -3.02 25.20 -0.61
CA ALA A 139 -2.05 26.25 -0.86
C ALA A 139 -0.68 25.89 -0.27
N ASP A 140 -0.64 25.47 0.99
CA ASP A 140 0.60 25.10 1.69
C ASP A 140 1.19 23.83 1.10
N LEU A 141 0.36 22.80 0.87
CA LEU A 141 0.78 21.56 0.25
C LEU A 141 1.46 21.84 -1.09
N GLY A 142 0.84 22.68 -1.92
CA GLY A 142 1.34 23.09 -3.25
C GLY A 142 2.69 23.79 -3.25
N THR A 143 3.13 24.37 -2.12
CA THR A 143 4.48 24.96 -1.99
C THR A 143 5.59 23.93 -1.82
N LEU A 144 5.25 22.71 -1.38
CA LEU A 144 6.20 21.61 -1.26
C LEU A 144 6.57 21.11 -2.65
N GLN A 145 7.80 20.67 -2.84
CA GLN A 145 8.22 20.09 -4.12
C GLN A 145 7.65 18.68 -4.27
N THR A 146 7.06 18.39 -5.43
CA THR A 146 6.75 17.03 -5.89
C THR A 146 7.92 16.54 -6.72
N GLU A 147 8.45 15.36 -6.41
CA GLU A 147 9.54 14.67 -7.12
C GLU A 147 10.62 15.56 -7.77
N GLY A 148 11.83 15.57 -7.19
CA GLY A 148 13.00 15.26 -8.00
C GLY A 148 13.04 13.74 -8.13
N ALA A 149 13.16 13.21 -9.35
CA ALA A 149 13.10 11.77 -9.64
C ALA A 149 13.76 10.92 -8.53
N LEU A 150 12.98 10.02 -7.92
CA LEU A 150 13.55 8.95 -7.09
C LEU A 150 14.74 8.36 -7.84
N PRO A 151 15.92 8.18 -7.21
CA PRO A 151 17.06 7.64 -7.90
C PRO A 151 16.69 6.26 -8.45
N GLU A 152 16.47 6.20 -9.75
CA GLU A 152 16.44 4.93 -10.48
C GLU A 152 17.80 4.30 -10.20
N THR A 153 17.81 3.30 -9.33
CA THR A 153 18.97 2.44 -9.17
C THR A 153 19.21 1.82 -10.52
N THR A 154 20.27 2.33 -11.16
CA THR A 154 20.80 1.92 -12.45
C THR A 154 21.44 0.55 -12.30
N SER A 155 20.59 -0.45 -12.15
CA SER A 155 20.86 -1.84 -12.49
C SER A 155 19.52 -2.50 -12.82
N THR A 156 18.86 -1.98 -13.85
CA THR A 156 17.95 -2.77 -14.67
C THR A 156 18.80 -3.86 -15.31
N PRO A 157 18.71 -5.15 -14.92
CA PRO A 157 19.10 -6.18 -15.88
C PRO A 157 18.24 -5.89 -17.11
N THR A 158 18.87 -5.86 -18.28
CA THR A 158 18.19 -5.64 -19.55
C THR A 158 17.21 -6.81 -19.74
N VAL A 159 16.01 -6.66 -19.19
CA VAL A 159 14.86 -7.51 -19.52
C VAL A 159 14.52 -7.08 -20.93
N GLU A 160 14.90 -7.91 -21.90
CA GLU A 160 14.27 -7.84 -23.21
C GLU A 160 12.78 -7.84 -22.95
N VAL A 161 12.12 -6.73 -23.31
CA VAL A 161 10.68 -6.60 -23.25
C VAL A 161 10.12 -7.67 -24.16
N SER A 162 9.79 -8.82 -23.57
CA SER A 162 8.88 -9.79 -24.14
C SER A 162 7.63 -9.00 -24.52
N PRO A 163 7.14 -9.10 -25.76
CA PRO A 163 6.12 -8.21 -26.27
C PRO A 163 4.94 -8.19 -25.30
N GLU A 164 4.47 -6.98 -24.95
CA GLU A 164 3.24 -6.77 -24.18
C GLU A 164 2.19 -7.77 -24.66
N VAL A 165 1.91 -8.77 -23.82
CA VAL A 165 0.68 -9.53 -23.96
C VAL A 165 -0.40 -8.49 -23.73
N THR A 166 -1.07 -8.10 -24.80
CA THR A 166 -2.30 -7.31 -24.73
C THR A 166 -3.29 -8.17 -23.94
N LEU A 167 -3.31 -8.01 -22.62
CA LEU A 167 -4.30 -8.66 -21.76
C LEU A 167 -5.66 -8.19 -22.25
N SER A 168 -6.42 -9.14 -22.80
CA SER A 168 -7.86 -9.03 -22.93
C SER A 168 -8.39 -8.78 -21.51
N THR A 169 -8.81 -7.54 -21.23
CA THR A 169 -9.34 -7.11 -19.93
C THR A 169 -10.73 -7.71 -19.70
N GLY A 170 -10.83 -9.03 -19.67
CA GLY A 170 -12.02 -9.74 -19.22
C GLY A 170 -12.10 -9.66 -17.70
N VAL A 171 -13.15 -9.04 -17.17
CA VAL A 171 -13.49 -9.18 -15.76
C VAL A 171 -14.14 -10.57 -15.62
N VAL A 172 -13.49 -11.46 -14.88
CA VAL A 172 -14.03 -12.80 -14.60
C VAL A 172 -15.31 -12.64 -13.79
N ASP A 173 -16.34 -13.36 -14.21
CA ASP A 173 -17.65 -13.40 -13.56
C ASP A 173 -17.58 -14.18 -12.25
N THR A 174 -18.52 -13.94 -11.33
CA THR A 174 -18.45 -14.53 -9.99
C THR A 174 -18.77 -16.04 -9.95
N ASN A 175 -19.25 -16.59 -11.07
CA ASN A 175 -19.76 -17.95 -11.22
C ASN A 175 -21.04 -18.24 -10.40
N GLN A 176 -21.66 -17.23 -9.77
CA GLN A 176 -22.92 -17.44 -9.05
C GLN A 176 -24.03 -17.80 -10.03
N SER A 177 -24.54 -19.04 -9.92
CA SER A 177 -25.63 -19.55 -10.77
C SER A 177 -26.98 -19.64 -10.05
N LYS A 178 -27.04 -19.24 -8.78
CA LYS A 178 -28.23 -19.30 -7.91
C LYS A 178 -28.79 -17.91 -7.63
N CYS A 179 -30.11 -17.80 -7.57
CA CYS A 179 -30.81 -16.59 -7.10
C CYS A 179 -31.33 -16.77 -5.69
N TYR A 180 -31.42 -15.67 -4.93
CA TYR A 180 -31.84 -15.65 -3.54
C TYR A 180 -32.95 -14.62 -3.30
N GLY A 181 -33.89 -14.98 -2.43
CA GLY A 181 -34.86 -14.04 -1.86
C GLY A 181 -34.36 -13.50 -0.52
N THR A 182 -35.27 -13.02 0.33
CA THR A 182 -34.92 -12.45 1.64
C THR A 182 -34.24 -13.45 2.58
N SER A 183 -34.58 -14.73 2.49
CA SER A 183 -34.22 -15.73 3.50
C SER A 183 -33.80 -17.09 2.96
N SER A 184 -33.92 -17.31 1.64
CA SER A 184 -33.61 -18.61 1.03
C SER A 184 -33.30 -18.48 -0.45
N GLN A 185 -32.61 -19.50 -0.98
CA GLN A 185 -32.43 -19.69 -2.42
C GLN A 185 -33.80 -19.85 -3.11
N MET A 186 -33.94 -19.28 -4.30
CA MET A 186 -35.13 -19.36 -5.13
C MET A 186 -34.79 -19.59 -6.60
N SER A 187 -35.79 -19.90 -7.42
CA SER A 187 -35.63 -19.85 -8.88
C SER A 187 -35.44 -18.40 -9.32
N CYS A 188 -34.56 -18.16 -10.29
CA CYS A 188 -34.29 -16.81 -10.76
C CYS A 188 -35.55 -16.15 -11.33
N PRO A 189 -35.93 -14.96 -10.81
CA PRO A 189 -37.18 -14.31 -11.18
C PRO A 189 -37.13 -13.75 -12.60
N SER A 190 -38.28 -13.51 -13.22
CA SER A 190 -38.37 -12.87 -14.55
C SER A 190 -38.22 -11.35 -14.46
N SER A 191 -37.86 -10.70 -15.57
CA SER A 191 -37.73 -9.24 -15.65
C SER A 191 -38.99 -8.53 -15.12
N GLY A 192 -38.80 -7.58 -14.22
CA GLY A 192 -39.86 -6.81 -13.57
C GLY A 192 -40.45 -7.42 -12.30
N GLN A 193 -40.04 -8.64 -11.91
CA GLN A 193 -40.38 -9.22 -10.61
C GLN A 193 -39.39 -8.78 -9.52
N SER A 194 -39.82 -8.86 -8.26
CA SER A 194 -38.93 -8.63 -7.11
C SER A 194 -37.72 -9.58 -7.16
N TYR A 195 -36.57 -9.09 -6.69
CA TYR A 195 -35.29 -9.81 -6.70
C TYR A 195 -34.71 -10.10 -8.09
N TYR A 196 -35.28 -9.54 -9.17
CA TYR A 196 -34.69 -9.57 -10.51
C TYR A 196 -33.44 -8.70 -10.61
N GLY A 197 -32.46 -9.19 -11.37
CA GLY A 197 -31.18 -8.53 -11.61
C GLY A 197 -30.05 -9.01 -10.70
N GLN A 198 -30.15 -10.25 -10.19
CA GLN A 198 -29.05 -10.91 -9.48
C GLN A 198 -27.99 -11.41 -10.46
N ASP A 199 -26.79 -11.67 -9.95
CA ASP A 199 -25.63 -12.09 -10.74
C ASP A 199 -25.91 -13.32 -11.62
N ALA A 200 -26.56 -14.33 -11.04
CA ALA A 200 -27.03 -15.55 -11.72
C ALA A 200 -27.97 -15.35 -12.91
N GLN A 201 -28.41 -14.12 -13.17
CA GLN A 201 -29.29 -13.78 -14.29
C GLN A 201 -28.54 -13.11 -15.45
N TYR A 202 -27.24 -12.87 -15.29
CA TYR A 202 -26.38 -12.32 -16.32
C TYR A 202 -25.36 -13.37 -16.75
N ALA A 203 -25.00 -13.32 -18.02
CA ALA A 203 -23.91 -14.14 -18.56
C ALA A 203 -22.67 -13.25 -18.69
N GLY A 204 -21.84 -13.22 -17.65
CA GLY A 204 -20.51 -12.65 -17.71
C GLY A 204 -19.48 -13.62 -18.31
N ALA A 205 -18.21 -13.24 -18.24
CA ALA A 205 -17.10 -14.11 -18.62
C ALA A 205 -16.87 -15.15 -17.51
N GLN A 206 -17.58 -16.27 -17.60
CA GLN A 206 -17.45 -17.38 -16.65
C GLN A 206 -15.98 -17.82 -16.51
N PRO A 207 -15.54 -18.21 -15.30
CA PRO A 207 -14.20 -18.75 -15.11
C PRO A 207 -13.91 -19.87 -16.11
N SER A 208 -12.77 -19.80 -16.77
CA SER A 208 -12.37 -20.76 -17.79
C SER A 208 -10.89 -21.01 -17.70
N TYR A 209 -10.52 -22.27 -17.47
CA TYR A 209 -9.14 -22.67 -17.21
C TYR A 209 -8.70 -23.79 -18.17
N THR A 210 -7.43 -23.75 -18.55
CA THR A 210 -6.76 -24.80 -19.32
C THR A 210 -5.57 -25.31 -18.51
N GLU A 211 -5.58 -26.57 -18.10
CA GLU A 211 -4.42 -27.22 -17.47
C GLU A 211 -3.37 -27.55 -18.54
N ASN A 212 -2.14 -27.09 -18.34
CA ASN A 212 -1.06 -27.25 -19.33
C ASN A 212 -0.30 -28.58 -19.20
N GLY A 213 -0.55 -29.34 -18.13
CA GLY A 213 0.09 -30.65 -17.88
C GLY A 213 1.52 -30.57 -17.35
N ASP A 214 2.01 -29.38 -17.02
CA ASP A 214 3.34 -29.10 -16.47
C ASP A 214 3.29 -28.47 -15.06
N GLY A 215 2.12 -28.52 -14.41
CA GLY A 215 1.86 -27.87 -13.13
C GLY A 215 1.39 -26.42 -13.24
N THR A 216 1.10 -25.93 -14.46
CA THR A 216 0.53 -24.60 -14.69
C THR A 216 -0.88 -24.65 -15.27
N VAL A 217 -1.62 -23.56 -15.06
CA VAL A 217 -2.99 -23.34 -15.54
C VAL A 217 -3.06 -22.03 -16.30
N THR A 218 -3.61 -22.02 -17.50
CA THR A 218 -3.95 -20.79 -18.21
C THR A 218 -5.39 -20.39 -17.91
N ASP A 219 -5.59 -19.18 -17.40
CA ASP A 219 -6.90 -18.52 -17.31
C ASP A 219 -7.25 -17.93 -18.68
N ASN A 220 -8.26 -18.51 -19.34
CA ASN A 220 -8.67 -18.13 -20.68
C ASN A 220 -9.43 -16.79 -20.74
N VAL A 221 -9.86 -16.26 -19.60
CA VAL A 221 -10.56 -14.97 -19.52
C VAL A 221 -9.57 -13.82 -19.38
N THR A 222 -8.62 -13.94 -18.47
CA THR A 222 -7.60 -12.90 -18.23
C THR A 222 -6.38 -13.05 -19.12
N GLY A 223 -6.09 -14.26 -19.61
CA GLY A 223 -4.86 -14.61 -20.30
C GLY A 223 -3.67 -14.81 -19.36
N LEU A 224 -3.87 -14.78 -18.05
CA LEU A 224 -2.83 -15.06 -17.06
C LEU A 224 -2.55 -16.56 -16.99
N MET A 225 -1.33 -16.89 -16.56
CA MET A 225 -0.93 -18.25 -16.25
C MET A 225 -0.58 -18.36 -14.78
N TRP A 226 -1.03 -19.41 -14.15
CA TRP A 226 -0.98 -19.66 -12.72
C TRP A 226 -0.25 -20.96 -12.43
N ILE A 227 0.40 -21.06 -11.28
CA ILE A 227 0.93 -22.33 -10.76
C ILE A 227 -0.23 -23.06 -10.06
N GLN A 228 -0.44 -24.34 -10.35
CA GLN A 228 -1.53 -25.14 -9.77
C GLN A 228 -1.43 -25.27 -8.25
N ASP A 229 -0.21 -25.46 -7.78
CA ASP A 229 0.14 -25.60 -6.37
C ASP A 229 1.31 -24.66 -6.04
N PRO A 230 1.04 -23.49 -5.42
CA PRO A 230 2.10 -22.57 -5.02
C PRO A 230 2.90 -23.09 -3.81
N GLY A 231 2.53 -24.22 -3.23
CA GLY A 231 3.15 -24.84 -2.07
C GLY A 231 2.78 -24.16 -0.75
N GLU A 232 3.69 -24.25 0.21
CA GLU A 232 3.51 -23.75 1.58
C GLU A 232 3.14 -22.27 1.63
N LYS A 233 2.20 -21.94 2.51
CA LYS A 233 1.78 -20.55 2.74
C LYS A 233 2.95 -19.73 3.27
N VAL A 234 3.38 -18.76 2.47
CA VAL A 234 4.39 -17.76 2.87
C VAL A 234 3.74 -16.39 3.08
N ASN A 235 4.44 -15.52 3.82
CA ASN A 235 4.07 -14.11 3.85
C ASN A 235 4.32 -13.45 2.48
N TYR A 236 3.67 -12.32 2.24
CA TYR A 236 3.75 -11.60 0.95
C TYR A 236 5.18 -11.24 0.52
N TYR A 237 6.02 -10.80 1.46
CA TYR A 237 7.40 -10.37 1.17
C TYR A 237 8.30 -11.56 0.81
N THR A 238 8.18 -12.67 1.54
CA THR A 238 8.85 -13.92 1.20
C THR A 238 8.40 -14.42 -0.17
N GLY A 239 7.10 -14.33 -0.49
CA GLY A 239 6.58 -14.69 -1.80
C GLY A 239 7.19 -13.87 -2.94
N ILE A 240 7.35 -12.55 -2.76
CA ILE A 240 8.03 -11.70 -3.76
C ILE A 240 9.48 -12.14 -3.94
N ALA A 241 10.20 -12.35 -2.84
CA ALA A 241 11.60 -12.75 -2.88
C ALA A 241 11.77 -14.12 -3.56
N GLN A 242 10.86 -15.06 -3.28
CA GLN A 242 10.84 -16.38 -3.89
C GLN A 242 10.53 -16.33 -5.38
N ALA A 243 9.56 -15.49 -5.80
CA ALA A 243 9.20 -15.35 -7.20
C ALA A 243 10.33 -14.73 -8.06
N ASN A 244 11.17 -13.86 -7.46
CA ASN A 244 12.26 -13.20 -8.16
C ASN A 244 13.33 -14.20 -8.62
N GLY A 245 13.40 -14.45 -9.93
CA GLY A 245 14.31 -15.44 -10.52
C GLY A 245 13.82 -16.88 -10.38
N TYR A 246 12.59 -17.09 -9.92
CA TYR A 246 11.96 -18.42 -9.90
C TYR A 246 11.80 -18.94 -11.31
N THR A 247 12.28 -20.16 -11.57
CA THR A 247 12.10 -20.83 -12.85
C THR A 247 11.25 -22.07 -12.64
N PHE A 248 10.12 -22.15 -13.33
CA PHE A 248 9.18 -23.25 -13.23
C PHE A 248 8.45 -23.44 -14.56
N ALA A 249 8.19 -24.70 -14.94
CA ALA A 249 7.56 -25.09 -16.21
C ALA A 249 8.21 -24.47 -17.48
N GLY A 250 9.50 -24.12 -17.42
CA GLY A 250 10.22 -23.48 -18.54
C GLY A 250 10.07 -21.95 -18.62
N TYR A 251 9.36 -21.34 -17.67
CA TYR A 251 9.17 -19.89 -17.55
C TYR A 251 9.98 -19.34 -16.36
N SER A 252 10.48 -18.11 -16.48
CA SER A 252 11.31 -17.44 -15.47
C SER A 252 10.80 -16.05 -15.08
N ASP A 253 9.63 -15.68 -15.57
CA ASP A 253 8.96 -14.40 -15.40
C ASP A 253 7.81 -14.47 -14.38
N TRP A 254 7.88 -15.46 -13.48
CA TRP A 254 6.93 -15.63 -12.39
C TRP A 254 6.98 -14.44 -11.43
N ARG A 255 5.80 -14.01 -10.96
CA ARG A 255 5.64 -12.93 -9.98
C ARG A 255 4.49 -13.22 -9.05
N VAL A 256 4.49 -12.54 -7.91
CA VAL A 256 3.31 -12.51 -7.05
C VAL A 256 2.17 -11.75 -7.77
N PRO A 257 0.95 -12.30 -7.80
CA PRO A 257 -0.20 -11.63 -8.41
C PRO A 257 -0.63 -10.39 -7.64
N THR A 258 -1.23 -9.42 -8.33
CA THR A 258 -1.92 -8.31 -7.69
C THR A 258 -3.24 -8.79 -7.07
N ILE A 259 -3.81 -7.97 -6.17
CA ILE A 259 -5.11 -8.28 -5.57
C ILE A 259 -6.19 -8.51 -6.64
N LYS A 260 -6.23 -7.71 -7.71
CA LYS A 260 -7.26 -7.85 -8.77
C LYS A 260 -7.13 -9.16 -9.55
N GLU A 261 -5.91 -9.62 -9.75
CA GLU A 261 -5.63 -10.88 -10.44
C GLU A 261 -5.96 -12.06 -9.53
N LEU A 262 -5.66 -11.99 -8.23
CA LEU A 262 -6.11 -13.01 -7.28
C LEU A 262 -7.63 -13.10 -7.22
N TYR A 263 -8.33 -11.95 -7.21
CA TYR A 263 -9.79 -11.91 -7.23
C TYR A 263 -10.39 -12.53 -8.50
N SER A 264 -9.63 -12.61 -9.61
CA SER A 264 -10.13 -13.25 -10.84
C SER A 264 -10.21 -14.76 -10.72
N LEU A 265 -9.56 -15.37 -9.72
CA LEU A 265 -9.63 -16.80 -9.44
C LEU A 265 -10.79 -17.18 -8.51
N MET A 266 -11.44 -16.20 -7.89
CA MET A 266 -12.43 -16.45 -6.84
C MET A 266 -13.71 -17.07 -7.41
N ASP A 267 -14.09 -18.23 -6.86
CA ASP A 267 -15.36 -18.87 -7.15
C ASP A 267 -16.36 -18.58 -6.03
N PHE A 268 -17.37 -17.75 -6.30
CA PHE A 268 -18.35 -17.33 -5.30
C PHE A 268 -19.45 -18.38 -5.03
N THR A 269 -19.34 -19.58 -5.60
CA THR A 269 -20.25 -20.70 -5.30
C THR A 269 -19.79 -21.54 -4.10
N GLY A 270 -18.59 -21.26 -3.57
CA GLY A 270 -18.05 -21.88 -2.37
C GLY A 270 -18.97 -21.80 -1.14
N THR A 271 -18.74 -22.70 -0.19
CA THR A 271 -19.48 -22.77 1.07
C THR A 271 -18.48 -22.83 2.22
N ASP A 272 -18.52 -21.82 3.08
CA ASP A 272 -17.67 -21.72 4.26
C ASP A 272 -17.93 -22.89 5.23
N PRO A 273 -16.89 -23.58 5.74
CA PRO A 273 -17.03 -24.50 6.86
C PRO A 273 -17.45 -23.70 8.10
N SER A 274 -18.74 -23.61 8.38
CA SER A 274 -19.26 -23.05 9.64
C SER A 274 -18.95 -23.95 10.85
N GLY A 275 -17.67 -24.33 11.03
CA GLY A 275 -17.15 -25.23 12.05
C GLY A 275 -17.21 -26.74 11.71
N ASP A 276 -17.74 -27.13 10.55
CA ASP A 276 -17.72 -28.51 10.06
C ASP A 276 -17.28 -28.53 8.59
N GLU A 277 -16.10 -29.07 8.34
CA GLU A 277 -15.53 -29.19 6.99
C GLU A 277 -16.26 -30.23 6.14
N ARG A 278 -17.10 -31.09 6.73
CA ARG A 278 -17.80 -32.20 6.04
C ARG A 278 -18.84 -31.78 4.99
N GLY A 279 -18.92 -30.50 4.67
CA GLY A 279 -19.71 -29.96 3.55
C GLY A 279 -19.17 -28.64 3.01
N ALA A 280 -17.92 -28.30 3.34
CA ALA A 280 -17.29 -27.10 2.84
C ALA A 280 -16.93 -27.26 1.37
N VAL A 281 -17.07 -26.18 0.62
CA VAL A 281 -16.64 -26.09 -0.78
C VAL A 281 -15.74 -24.87 -0.88
N PRO A 282 -14.51 -25.00 -1.39
CA PRO A 282 -13.60 -23.87 -1.47
C PRO A 282 -14.16 -22.75 -2.36
N PHE A 283 -13.75 -21.51 -2.09
CA PHE A 283 -14.06 -20.36 -2.95
C PHE A 283 -13.05 -20.24 -4.11
N LEU A 284 -12.62 -21.39 -4.61
CA LEU A 284 -11.61 -21.59 -5.66
C LEU A 284 -12.01 -22.86 -6.41
N ASN A 285 -11.75 -22.91 -7.71
CA ASN A 285 -11.96 -24.13 -8.48
C ASN A 285 -10.89 -25.18 -8.13
N ASP A 286 -11.25 -26.10 -7.24
CA ASP A 286 -10.38 -27.15 -6.69
C ASP A 286 -10.24 -28.37 -7.61
N ASP A 287 -10.97 -28.42 -8.73
CA ASP A 287 -10.68 -29.36 -9.82
C ASP A 287 -9.42 -28.94 -10.60
N VAL A 288 -9.03 -27.65 -10.52
CA VAL A 288 -7.94 -27.04 -11.31
C VAL A 288 -6.75 -26.64 -10.45
N PHE A 289 -7.02 -26.08 -9.26
CA PHE A 289 -6.02 -25.60 -8.32
C PHE A 289 -5.93 -26.52 -7.11
N VAL A 290 -4.71 -26.78 -6.65
CA VAL A 290 -4.51 -27.52 -5.41
C VAL A 290 -4.91 -26.62 -4.25
N PHE A 291 -5.85 -27.09 -3.43
CA PHE A 291 -6.36 -26.38 -2.27
C PHE A 291 -6.38 -27.30 -1.06
N GLU A 292 -5.91 -26.78 0.07
CA GLU A 292 -6.00 -27.43 1.37
C GLU A 292 -6.60 -26.44 2.39
N TYR A 293 -7.53 -26.91 3.21
CA TYR A 293 -7.99 -26.13 4.37
C TYR A 293 -6.84 -26.03 5.38
N GLY A 294 -6.70 -24.87 6.02
CA GLY A 294 -5.66 -24.68 7.05
C GLY A 294 -5.98 -25.46 8.32
N ASP A 295 -4.94 -26.05 8.92
CA ASP A 295 -4.98 -26.71 10.24
C ASP A 295 -5.35 -25.77 11.40
#